data_AF-A0A9Q7E921-F1
#
_entry.id   AF-A0A9Q7E921-F1
#
_cell.length_a   1.000
_cell.length_b   1.000
_cell.length_c   1.000
_cell.angle_alpha   90.00
_cell.angle_beta   90.00
_cell.angle_gamma   90.00
#
_symmetry.space_group_name_H-M   'P 1'
#
loop_
_entity.id
_entity.type
_entity.pdbx_description
1 polymer ?
#
loop_
_entity_poly.entity_id
_entity_poly.type
_entity_poly.pdbx_seq_one_letter_code
_entity_poly.pdbx_strand_id
1 'polypeptide(L)'
;MKKKIEYSFDDEPISKFCYDLDTQKIEINFRGYYDLIKDVYINASCIWVLKDWEYAKIKVGDDPNRYELANHLGIFSLILYMKYNDDQELEMLVITVDNKYITLIFKEPKLSLKINNNIL
;
A
#
# COMPACT_ATOMS: atom_id res chain seq x y z
N MET A 1 1.56 21.34 -5.85
CA MET A 1 0.64 20.98 -4.75
C MET A 1 1.17 19.70 -4.12
N LYS A 2 1.39 19.63 -2.80
CA LYS A 2 1.94 18.42 -2.16
C LYS A 2 0.87 17.32 -2.20
N LYS A 3 1.18 16.15 -2.77
CA LYS A 3 0.28 15.00 -2.74
C LYS A 3 0.03 14.61 -1.28
N LYS A 4 -1.22 14.29 -0.97
CA LYS A 4 -1.64 13.85 0.37
C LYS A 4 -2.24 12.46 0.28
N ILE A 5 -2.04 11.71 1.34
CA ILE A 5 -2.68 10.41 1.53
C ILE A 5 -4.01 10.68 2.24
N GLU A 6 -5.06 10.03 1.77
CA GLU A 6 -6.43 10.24 2.28
C GLU A 6 -6.83 9.17 3.30
N TYR A 7 -6.12 8.04 3.32
CA TYR A 7 -6.44 6.87 4.14
C TYR A 7 -5.18 6.32 4.81
N SER A 8 -5.29 5.93 6.08
CA SER A 8 -4.29 5.11 6.76
C SER A 8 -4.83 3.70 6.99
N PHE A 9 -3.92 2.73 6.90
CA PHE A 9 -4.15 1.31 7.20
C PHE A 9 -3.14 0.83 8.25
N ASP A 10 -2.54 1.75 9.00
CA ASP A 10 -1.59 1.41 10.05
C ASP A 10 -2.30 0.51 11.08
N ASP A 11 -1.61 -0.53 11.51
CA ASP A 11 -2.11 -1.58 12.42
C ASP A 11 -3.31 -2.41 11.92
N GLU A 12 -3.77 -2.23 10.67
CA GLU A 12 -4.84 -3.04 10.06
C GLU A 12 -4.27 -4.31 9.39
N PRO A 13 -4.63 -5.52 9.86
CA PRO A 13 -4.19 -6.77 9.23
C PRO A 13 -4.73 -6.91 7.81
N ILE A 14 -3.85 -7.29 6.89
CA ILE A 14 -4.24 -7.54 5.50
C ILE A 14 -4.99 -8.87 5.40
N SER A 15 -6.19 -8.81 4.84
CA SER A 15 -7.05 -10.00 4.65
C SER A 15 -6.86 -10.68 3.29
N LYS A 16 -6.38 -9.93 2.28
CA LYS A 16 -6.02 -10.45 0.95
C LYS A 16 -4.99 -9.51 0.33
N PHE A 17 -4.02 -10.10 -0.36
CA PHE A 17 -3.04 -9.39 -1.17
C PHE A 17 -3.03 -9.98 -2.59
N CYS A 18 -3.03 -9.12 -3.60
CA CYS A 18 -2.90 -9.51 -5.00
C CYS A 18 -1.98 -8.53 -5.73
N TYR A 19 -1.03 -9.06 -6.48
CA TYR A 19 -0.21 -8.30 -7.41
C TYR A 19 -0.42 -8.88 -8.81
N ASP A 20 -0.96 -8.06 -9.69
CA ASP A 20 -1.14 -8.36 -11.10
C ASP A 20 0.03 -7.75 -11.88
N LEU A 21 0.87 -8.66 -12.43
CA LEU A 21 2.05 -8.32 -13.22
C LEU A 21 1.70 -7.72 -14.58
N ASP A 22 0.61 -8.18 -15.20
CA ASP A 22 0.22 -7.78 -16.55
C ASP A 22 -0.37 -6.37 -16.56
N THR A 23 -1.17 -6.05 -15.53
CA THR A 23 -1.84 -4.74 -15.42
C THR A 23 -1.13 -3.75 -14.51
N GLN A 24 0.01 -4.13 -13.91
CA GLN A 24 0.75 -3.32 -12.94
C GLN A 24 -0.17 -2.76 -11.85
N LYS A 25 -0.73 -3.68 -11.07
CA LYS A 25 -1.76 -3.37 -10.08
C LYS A 25 -1.55 -4.16 -8.81
N ILE A 26 -1.59 -3.47 -7.68
CA ILE A 26 -1.65 -4.07 -6.34
C ILE A 26 -3.06 -3.83 -5.78
N GLU A 27 -3.70 -4.90 -5.33
CA GLU A 27 -4.95 -4.86 -4.57
C GLU A 27 -4.73 -5.45 -3.18
N ILE A 28 -5.16 -4.71 -2.17
CA ILE A 28 -5.04 -5.09 -0.76
C ILE A 28 -6.39 -4.94 -0.10
N ASN A 29 -6.87 -6.01 0.53
CA ASN A 29 -8.14 -5.99 1.25
C ASN A 29 -7.92 -5.83 2.75
N PHE A 30 -8.63 -4.90 3.36
CA PHE A 30 -8.66 -4.66 4.80
C PHE A 30 -10.07 -4.81 5.36
N ARG A 31 -10.18 -4.92 6.69
CA ARG A 31 -11.46 -4.96 7.41
C ARG A 31 -11.89 -3.60 7.95
N GLY A 32 -10.95 -2.67 8.08
CA GLY A 32 -11.20 -1.28 8.38
C GLY A 32 -10.09 -0.40 7.82
N TYR A 33 -10.24 0.90 8.03
CA TYR A 33 -9.24 1.90 7.69
C TYR A 33 -9.53 3.20 8.43
N TYR A 34 -8.54 4.08 8.53
CA TYR A 34 -8.74 5.44 9.04
C TYR A 34 -8.88 6.43 7.89
N ASP A 35 -9.97 7.20 7.86
CA ASP A 35 -10.18 8.30 6.93
C ASP A 35 -9.48 9.55 7.47
N LEU A 36 -8.37 9.94 6.85
CA LEU A 36 -7.53 11.07 7.30
C LEU A 36 -8.17 12.44 6.98
N ILE A 37 -9.16 12.48 6.08
CA ILE A 37 -9.86 13.72 5.73
C ILE A 37 -10.96 13.99 6.76
N LYS A 38 -11.71 12.95 7.12
CA LYS A 38 -12.81 13.04 8.10
C LYS A 38 -12.35 12.84 9.54
N ASP A 39 -11.12 12.39 9.73
CA ASP A 39 -10.51 12.09 11.03
C ASP A 39 -11.33 11.07 11.82
N VAL A 40 -11.62 9.92 11.19
CA VAL A 40 -12.45 8.87 11.79
C VAL A 40 -12.03 7.48 11.34
N TYR A 41 -12.08 6.52 12.27
CA TYR A 41 -11.94 5.10 11.95
C TYR A 41 -13.23 4.54 11.35
N ILE A 42 -13.09 3.86 10.21
CA ILE A 42 -14.20 3.22 9.49
C ILE A 42 -14.02 1.70 9.58
N ASN A 43 -14.87 1.06 10.38
CA ASN A 43 -14.95 -0.39 10.50
C ASN A 43 -15.79 -0.99 9.37
N ALA A 44 -15.24 -1.02 8.15
CA ALA A 44 -15.88 -1.60 6.99
C ALA A 44 -14.86 -2.27 6.07
N SER A 45 -15.21 -3.45 5.54
CA SER A 45 -14.36 -4.15 4.57
C SER A 45 -14.11 -3.29 3.35
N CYS A 46 -12.86 -3.17 2.95
CA CYS A 46 -12.47 -2.31 1.85
C CYS A 46 -11.35 -2.93 1.02
N ILE A 47 -11.23 -2.47 -0.21
CA ILE A 47 -10.18 -2.86 -1.16
C ILE A 47 -9.43 -1.59 -1.53
N TRP A 48 -8.18 -1.52 -1.09
CA TRP A 48 -7.27 -0.48 -1.49
C TRP A 48 -6.51 -0.92 -2.75
N VAL A 49 -6.49 -0.05 -3.75
CA VAL A 49 -5.88 -0.34 -5.06
C VAL A 49 -4.85 0.72 -5.38
N LEU A 50 -3.66 0.24 -5.73
CA LEU A 50 -2.54 1.02 -6.24
C LEU A 50 -2.23 0.52 -7.64
N LYS A 51 -2.19 1.40 -8.65
CA LYS A 51 -1.97 1.02 -10.06
C LYS A 51 -1.43 2.17 -10.91
N ASP A 52 -1.14 1.89 -12.17
CA ASP A 52 -0.76 2.87 -13.20
C ASP A 52 0.43 3.75 -12.77
N TRP A 53 1.40 3.18 -12.04
CA TRP A 53 2.61 3.91 -11.63
C TRP A 53 3.58 4.05 -12.81
N GLU A 54 4.42 5.09 -12.79
CA GLU A 54 5.49 5.28 -13.79
C GLU A 54 6.62 4.28 -13.57
N TYR A 55 7.04 4.12 -12.31
CA TYR A 55 7.95 3.06 -11.88
C TYR A 55 7.64 2.63 -10.45
N ALA A 56 8.08 1.43 -10.11
CA ALA A 56 8.05 0.90 -8.75
C ALA A 56 9.41 0.29 -8.39
N LYS A 57 9.88 0.59 -7.19
CA LYS A 57 11.11 0.03 -6.61
C LYS A 57 10.85 -0.54 -5.24
N ILE A 58 11.74 -1.40 -4.79
CA ILE A 58 11.69 -2.03 -3.47
C ILE A 58 13.06 -1.98 -2.80
N LYS A 59 13.08 -1.71 -1.50
CA LYS A 59 14.24 -1.88 -0.61
C LYS A 59 13.93 -3.00 0.38
N VAL A 60 14.93 -3.79 0.75
CA VAL A 60 14.77 -4.94 1.66
C VAL A 60 15.53 -4.65 2.94
N GLY A 61 14.83 -4.57 4.08
CA GLY A 61 15.41 -4.16 5.36
C GLY A 61 16.11 -2.81 5.26
N ASP A 62 17.33 -2.75 5.77
CA ASP A 62 18.18 -1.55 5.76
C ASP A 62 19.09 -1.45 4.52
N ASP A 63 18.88 -2.28 3.50
CA ASP A 63 19.67 -2.21 2.26
C ASP A 63 19.45 -0.87 1.56
N PRO A 64 20.52 -0.08 1.30
CA PRO A 64 20.39 1.21 0.63
C PRO A 64 19.96 1.08 -0.84
N ASN A 65 20.14 -0.10 -1.46
CA ASN A 65 19.85 -0.32 -2.86
C ASN A 65 18.35 -0.42 -3.15
N ARG A 66 17.97 0.06 -4.33
CA ARG A 66 16.61 -0.04 -4.87
C ARG A 66 16.59 -1.14 -5.93
N TYR A 67 15.72 -2.13 -5.76
CA TYR A 67 15.53 -3.25 -6.68
C TYR A 67 14.22 -3.10 -7.48
N GLU A 68 14.08 -3.89 -8.53
CA GLU A 68 12.80 -4.03 -9.23
C GLU A 68 11.76 -4.67 -8.32
N LEU A 69 10.55 -4.11 -8.32
CA LEU A 69 9.44 -4.55 -7.47
C LEU A 69 9.19 -6.06 -7.59
N ALA A 70 9.06 -6.56 -8.82
CA ALA A 70 8.68 -7.94 -9.10
C ALA A 70 9.67 -8.99 -8.57
N ASN A 71 10.93 -8.63 -8.34
CA ASN A 71 11.97 -9.57 -7.91
C ASN A 71 11.96 -9.86 -6.41
N HIS A 72 11.43 -8.93 -5.60
CA HIS A 72 11.50 -9.02 -4.14
C HIS A 72 10.15 -8.84 -3.45
N LEU A 73 9.05 -8.78 -4.21
CA LEU A 73 7.73 -8.63 -3.64
C LEU A 73 7.35 -9.89 -2.84
N GLY A 74 6.93 -9.68 -1.60
CA GLY A 74 6.32 -10.71 -0.76
C GLY A 74 4.83 -10.48 -0.58
N ILE A 75 4.14 -11.46 0.00
CA ILE A 75 2.74 -11.30 0.41
C ILE A 75 2.71 -10.42 1.66
N PHE A 76 1.96 -9.32 1.61
CA PHE A 76 1.90 -8.38 2.73
C PHE A 76 1.04 -8.93 3.87
N SER A 77 1.51 -8.71 5.10
CA SER A 77 0.81 -8.99 6.35
C SER A 77 0.25 -7.71 6.97
N LEU A 78 1.07 -6.65 6.99
CA LEU A 78 0.73 -5.32 7.52
C LEU A 78 1.37 -4.22 6.69
N ILE A 79 0.70 -3.07 6.63
CA ILE A 79 1.32 -1.79 6.26
C ILE A 79 1.64 -1.06 7.57
N LEU A 80 2.91 -0.65 7.75
CA LEU A 80 3.35 0.06 8.94
C LEU A 80 3.23 1.57 8.81
N TYR A 81 3.46 2.08 7.59
CA TYR A 81 3.17 3.46 7.25
C TYR A 81 3.08 3.64 5.75
N MET A 82 2.46 4.74 5.35
CA MET A 82 2.56 5.30 4.01
C MET A 82 2.83 6.81 4.08
N LYS A 83 3.70 7.32 3.22
CA LYS A 83 3.96 8.76 3.09
C LYS A 83 4.45 9.10 1.69
N TYR A 84 4.31 10.36 1.30
CA TYR A 84 5.08 10.89 0.17
C TYR A 84 6.44 11.40 0.67
N ASN A 85 7.52 10.96 0.04
CA ASN A 85 8.87 11.46 0.31
C ASN A 85 9.13 12.82 -0.38
N ASP A 86 10.33 13.36 -0.21
CA ASP A 86 10.71 14.67 -0.78
C ASP A 86 10.73 14.68 -2.32
N ASP A 87 10.94 13.50 -2.93
CA ASP A 87 10.90 13.27 -4.39
C ASP A 87 9.47 13.05 -4.94
N GLN A 88 8.46 13.21 -4.07
CA GLN A 88 7.03 12.96 -4.36
C GLN A 88 6.74 11.51 -4.78
N GLU A 89 7.58 10.56 -4.37
CA GLU A 89 7.30 9.14 -4.49
C GLU A 89 6.44 8.70 -3.30
N LEU A 90 5.47 7.82 -3.54
CA LEU A 90 4.77 7.14 -2.46
C LEU A 90 5.70 6.07 -1.88
N GLU A 91 6.09 6.26 -0.63
CA GLU A 91 6.87 5.32 0.17
C GLU A 91 5.96 4.58 1.14
N MET A 92 6.07 3.26 1.17
CA MET A 92 5.32 2.40 2.09
C MET A 92 6.26 1.40 2.72
N LEU A 93 6.24 1.29 4.05
CA LEU A 93 6.91 0.20 4.75
C LEU A 93 5.88 -0.87 5.08
N VAL A 94 6.17 -2.11 4.68
CA VAL A 94 5.28 -3.24 4.91
C VAL A 94 6.03 -4.40 5.56
N ILE A 95 5.32 -5.15 6.39
CA ILE A 95 5.75 -6.45 6.89
C ILE A 95 5.12 -7.52 6.01
N THR A 96 5.91 -8.47 5.54
CA THR A 96 5.41 -9.63 4.78
C THR A 96 5.03 -10.80 5.69
N VAL A 97 4.27 -11.77 5.16
CA VAL A 97 3.88 -12.98 5.91
C VAL A 97 5.07 -13.84 6.36
N ASP A 98 6.22 -13.72 5.69
CA ASP A 98 7.49 -14.34 6.07
C ASP A 98 8.37 -13.43 6.96
N ASN A 99 7.76 -12.42 7.60
CA ASN A 99 8.37 -11.50 8.56
C ASN A 99 9.54 -10.67 8.00
N LYS A 100 9.52 -10.34 6.71
CA LYS A 100 10.46 -9.39 6.12
C LYS A 100 9.88 -7.99 6.16
N TYR A 101 10.76 -7.03 6.40
CA TYR A 101 10.47 -5.61 6.26
C TYR A 101 10.91 -5.19 4.86
N ILE A 102 9.97 -4.71 4.05
CA ILE A 102 10.27 -4.18 2.72
C ILE A 102 9.68 -2.79 2.57
N THR A 103 10.46 -1.89 1.98
CA THR A 103 10.01 -0.54 1.66
C THR A 103 9.72 -0.46 0.17
N LEU A 104 8.47 -0.16 -0.16
CA LEU A 104 7.99 -0.02 -1.53
C LEU A 104 7.98 1.46 -1.90
N ILE A 105 8.41 1.77 -3.12
CA ILE A 105 8.54 3.14 -3.60
C ILE A 105 7.88 3.21 -4.97
N PHE A 106 6.84 4.04 -5.11
CA PHE A 106 6.09 4.20 -6.35
C PHE A 106 6.13 5.64 -6.84
N LYS A 107 6.40 5.84 -8.13
CA LYS A 107 6.30 7.14 -8.78
C LYS A 107 4.95 7.30 -9.45
N GLU A 108 4.29 8.42 -9.16
CA GLU A 108 2.99 8.79 -9.74
C GLU A 108 1.92 7.68 -9.70
N PRO A 109 1.76 6.88 -8.62
CA PRO A 109 0.72 5.86 -8.59
C PRO A 109 -0.67 6.49 -8.54
N LYS A 110 -1.66 5.80 -9.14
CA LYS A 110 -3.07 6.08 -8.90
C LYS A 110 -3.56 5.22 -7.74
N LEU A 111 -4.11 5.90 -6.74
CA LEU A 111 -4.65 5.29 -5.54
C LEU A 111 -6.17 5.35 -5.56
N SER A 112 -6.84 4.30 -5.12
CA SER A 112 -8.28 4.30 -4.92
C SER A 112 -8.69 3.36 -3.80
N LEU A 113 -9.76 3.70 -3.10
CA LEU A 113 -10.35 2.86 -2.06
C LEU A 113 -11.78 2.51 -2.47
N LYS A 114 -12.11 1.22 -2.42
CA LYS A 114 -13.47 0.72 -2.64
C LYS A 114 -13.99 0.13 -1.35
N ILE A 115 -15.15 0.59 -0.89
CA ILE A 115 -15.82 0.01 0.28
C ILE A 115 -16.70 -1.12 -0.22
N ASN A 116 -16.55 -2.31 0.34
CA ASN A 116 -17.45 -3.42 0.09
C ASN A 116 -18.70 -3.21 0.96
N ASN A 117 -19.72 -2.57 0.39
CA ASN A 117 -21.04 -2.53 0.99
C ASN A 117 -21.68 -3.93 0.85
N ASN A 118 -21.30 -4.87 1.71
CA ASN A 118 -22.16 -6.02 1.95
C ASN A 118 -23.37 -5.50 2.73
N ILE A 119 -24.40 -5.10 1.99
CA ILE A 119 -25.75 -5.00 2.54
C ILE A 119 -26.16 -6.46 2.80
N LEU A 120 -26.05 -6.91 4.05
CA LEU A 120 -26.77 -8.09 4.54
C LEU A 120 -28.24 -7.73 4.73
#